data_AF-A0A2G2YDV7-F1
#
_entry.id   AF-A0A2G2YDV7-F1
#
_cell.length_a   1.000
_cell.length_b   1.000
_cell.length_c   1.000
_cell.angle_alpha   90.00
_cell.angle_beta   90.00
_cell.angle_gamma   90.00
#
_symmetry.space_group_name_H-M   'P 1'
#
loop_
_entity.id
_entity.type
_entity.pdbx_description
1 polymer ?
#
loop_
_entity_poly.entity_id
_entity_poly.type
_entity_poly.pdbx_seq_one_letter_code
_entity_poly.pdbx_strand_id
1 'polypeptide(L)'
;MESEFIALDKAGKEVEWLQNVLEDFLYWPKPVAPVCIHCDSQAAIGREGIMMYNGKSRHIRRRHNTIRELLSSGIITIDYVKSKDNVSDPLAKGLSREGVEKTSKGMDLRPRTSQHDGNST
;
A
#
# COMPACT_ATOMS: atom_id res chain seq x y z
N MET A 1 5.18 -2.11 13.04
CA MET A 1 6.44 -1.90 12.28
C MET A 1 6.77 -3.10 11.40
N GLU A 2 6.82 -4.33 11.94
CA GLU A 2 7.07 -5.51 11.10
C GLU A 2 5.99 -5.73 10.03
N SER A 3 4.70 -5.59 10.38
CA SER A 3 3.57 -5.62 9.44
C SER A 3 3.73 -4.63 8.28
N GLU A 4 4.16 -3.41 8.59
CA GLU A 4 4.36 -2.33 7.63
C GLU A 4 5.46 -2.66 6.62
N PHE A 5 6.60 -3.16 7.09
CA PHE A 5 7.67 -3.60 6.20
C PHE A 5 7.26 -4.80 5.34
N ILE A 6 6.42 -5.70 5.86
CA ILE A 6 5.87 -6.81 5.08
C ILE A 6 4.92 -6.30 4.00
N ALA A 7 4.02 -5.39 4.34
CA ALA A 7 3.07 -4.80 3.40
C ALA A 7 3.80 -4.03 2.30
N LEU A 8 4.79 -3.20 2.65
CA LEU A 8 5.62 -2.45 1.69
C LEU A 8 6.44 -3.37 0.78
N ASP A 9 7.08 -4.42 1.30
CA ASP A 9 7.84 -5.38 0.48
C ASP A 9 6.94 -6.11 -0.52
N LYS A 10 5.72 -6.49 -0.09
CA LYS A 10 4.75 -7.12 -0.99
C LYS A 10 4.25 -6.14 -2.04
N ALA A 11 3.80 -4.96 -1.64
CA ALA A 11 3.33 -3.94 -2.57
C ALA A 11 4.41 -3.53 -3.58
N GLY A 12 5.65 -3.36 -3.13
CA GLY A 12 6.78 -3.04 -4.00
C GLY A 12 7.04 -4.12 -5.06
N LYS A 13 6.96 -5.40 -4.70
CA LYS A 13 7.10 -6.51 -5.65
C LYS A 13 5.97 -6.57 -6.67
N GLU A 14 4.73 -6.31 -6.24
CA GLU A 14 3.60 -6.23 -7.16
C GLU A 14 3.76 -5.04 -8.13
N VAL A 15 4.25 -3.89 -7.66
CA VAL A 15 4.56 -2.75 -8.53
C VAL A 15 5.65 -3.09 -9.53
N GLU A 16 6.76 -3.69 -9.09
CA GLU A 16 7.84 -4.10 -9.99
C GLU A 16 7.32 -5.08 -11.05
N TRP A 17 6.52 -6.07 -10.65
CA TRP A 17 5.87 -6.98 -11.59
C TRP A 17 4.97 -6.24 -12.59
N LEU A 18 4.14 -5.30 -12.13
CA LEU A 18 3.29 -4.49 -13.01
C LEU A 18 4.12 -3.65 -13.99
N GLN A 19 5.22 -3.05 -13.55
CA GLN A 19 6.11 -2.29 -14.45
C GLN A 19 6.74 -3.19 -15.50
N ASN A 20 7.22 -4.38 -15.12
CA ASN A 20 7.77 -5.34 -16.07
C ASN A 20 6.73 -5.76 -17.12
N VAL A 21 5.49 -6.02 -16.69
CA VAL A 21 4.37 -6.31 -17.61
C VAL A 21 4.08 -5.11 -18.52
N LEU A 22 4.14 -3.88 -18.00
CA LEU A 22 3.94 -2.66 -18.79
C LEU A 22 5.04 -2.45 -19.83
N GLU A 23 6.28 -2.78 -19.49
CA GLU A 23 7.44 -2.69 -20.38
C GLU A 23 7.34 -3.66 -21.58
N ASP A 24 6.64 -4.78 -21.44
CA ASP A 24 6.42 -5.73 -22.54
C ASP A 24 5.43 -5.21 -23.60
N PHE A 25 4.62 -4.19 -23.30
CA PHE A 25 3.69 -3.60 -24.27
C PHE A 25 4.40 -2.61 -25.19
N LEU A 26 4.39 -2.90 -26.49
CA LEU A 26 5.08 -2.12 -27.52
C LEU A 26 4.67 -0.63 -27.59
N TYR A 27 3.41 -0.34 -27.26
CA TYR A 27 2.82 1.00 -27.36
C TYR A 27 2.75 1.73 -26.01
N TRP A 28 3.24 1.13 -24.93
CA TRP A 28 3.23 1.80 -23.64
C TRP A 28 4.30 2.90 -23.60
N PRO A 29 4.00 4.11 -23.08
CA PRO A 29 4.99 5.16 -22.94
C PRO A 29 6.13 4.74 -22.01
N LYS A 30 7.38 4.91 -22.47
CA LYS A 30 8.60 4.59 -21.72
C LYS A 30 9.42 5.85 -21.43
N PRO A 31 10.07 5.95 -20.25
CA PRO A 31 10.07 4.97 -19.15
C PRO A 31 8.77 4.99 -18.34
N VAL A 32 8.40 3.86 -17.74
CA VAL A 32 7.26 3.80 -16.80
C VAL A 32 7.58 4.69 -15.58
N ALA A 33 6.65 5.57 -15.23
CA ALA A 33 6.83 6.46 -14.07
C ALA A 33 6.83 5.67 -12.75
N PRO A 34 7.61 6.12 -11.73
CA PRO A 34 7.57 5.51 -10.41
C PRO A 34 6.17 5.49 -9.82
N VAL A 35 5.76 4.39 -9.19
CA VAL A 35 4.45 4.30 -8.52
C VAL A 35 4.57 4.77 -7.08
N CYS A 36 3.71 5.70 -6.66
CA CYS A 36 3.65 6.16 -5.27
C CYS A 36 2.86 5.18 -4.40
N ILE A 37 3.53 4.64 -3.37
CA ILE A 37 2.92 3.82 -2.32
C ILE A 37 2.67 4.71 -1.10
N HIS A 38 1.40 4.82 -0.73
CA HIS A 38 1.01 5.57 0.47
C HIS A 38 1.14 4.69 1.72
N CYS A 39 1.84 5.18 2.74
CA CYS A 39 2.03 4.47 4.01
C CYS A 39 1.75 5.40 5.19
N ASP A 40 1.09 4.88 6.23
CA ASP A 40 0.76 5.64 7.44
C ASP A 40 1.78 5.49 8.57
N SER A 41 2.77 4.62 8.37
CA SER A 41 3.83 4.36 9.33
C SER A 41 5.04 5.25 9.03
N GLN A 42 5.08 6.42 9.66
CA GLN A 42 6.23 7.31 9.57
C GLN A 42 7.53 6.66 10.05
N ALA A 43 7.44 5.66 10.95
CA ALA A 43 8.56 4.85 11.38
C ALA A 43 9.10 3.91 10.30
N ALA A 44 8.28 3.51 9.32
CA ALA A 44 8.72 2.75 8.15
C ALA A 44 9.34 3.69 7.09
N ILE A 45 8.76 4.87 6.89
CA ILE A 45 9.17 5.85 5.85
C ILE A 45 10.47 6.58 6.25
N GLY A 46 10.69 6.90 7.52
CA GLY A 46 11.89 7.65 7.93
C GLY A 46 12.02 9.04 7.28
N ARG A 47 13.13 9.74 7.54
CA ARG A 47 13.40 11.08 7.00
C ARG A 47 13.95 11.07 5.56
N GLU A 48 14.44 9.92 5.09
CA GLU A 48 15.14 9.75 3.80
C GLU A 48 14.43 8.73 2.87
N GLY A 49 13.14 8.45 3.09
CA GLY A 49 12.34 7.53 2.27
C GLY A 49 12.23 6.11 2.83
N ILE A 50 13.26 5.60 3.53
CA ILE A 50 13.14 4.44 4.45
C ILE A 50 14.09 4.60 5.64
N MET A 51 13.56 4.54 6.86
CA MET A 51 14.38 4.58 8.08
C MET A 51 15.41 3.45 8.10
N MET A 52 16.64 3.69 8.58
CA MET A 52 17.61 2.61 8.81
C MET A 52 17.05 1.60 9.83
N TYR A 53 16.76 0.39 9.36
CA TYR A 53 16.39 -0.70 10.24
C TYR A 53 17.64 -1.24 10.96
N ASN A 54 17.77 -0.92 12.25
CA ASN A 54 18.90 -1.34 13.10
C ASN A 54 18.61 -2.61 13.93
N GLY A 55 17.49 -3.30 13.66
CA GLY A 55 17.09 -4.48 14.41
C GLY A 55 17.82 -5.76 14.00
N LYS A 56 17.76 -6.79 14.85
CA LYS A 56 18.46 -8.07 14.62
C LYS A 56 17.69 -9.08 13.76
N SER A 57 16.40 -8.85 13.50
CA SER A 57 15.60 -9.79 12.68
C SER A 57 16.07 -9.79 11.22
N ARG A 58 16.56 -10.96 10.78
CA ARG A 58 17.07 -11.19 9.41
C ARG A 58 15.99 -11.02 8.36
N HIS A 59 14.77 -11.49 8.62
CA HIS A 59 13.68 -11.41 7.65
C HIS A 59 13.19 -9.98 7.45
N ILE A 60 13.17 -9.16 8.51
CA ILE A 60 12.85 -7.73 8.37
C ILE A 60 13.96 -7.01 7.61
N ARG A 61 15.24 -7.29 7.91
CA ARG A 61 16.38 -6.69 7.20
C ARG A 61 16.36 -6.96 5.71
N ARG A 62 15.99 -8.18 5.30
CA ARG A 62 15.85 -8.52 3.87
C ARG A 62 14.79 -7.66 3.18
N ARG A 63 13.60 -7.55 3.78
CA ARG A 63 12.49 -6.74 3.24
C ARG A 63 12.85 -5.26 3.16
N HIS A 64 13.52 -4.75 4.19
CA HIS A 64 14.07 -3.39 4.20
C HIS A 64 15.01 -3.14 3.02
N ASN A 65 15.94 -4.06 2.76
CA ASN A 65 16.84 -3.95 1.61
C ASN A 65 16.07 -3.96 0.28
N THR A 66 15.09 -4.86 0.09
CA THR A 66 14.27 -4.89 -1.13
C THR A 66 13.62 -3.53 -1.39
N ILE A 67 12.97 -2.94 -0.39
CA ILE A 67 12.25 -1.68 -0.57
C ILE A 67 13.25 -0.54 -0.87
N ARG A 68 14.44 -0.56 -0.24
CA ARG A 68 15.51 0.42 -0.54
C ARG A 68 16.01 0.29 -1.97
N GLU A 69 16.15 -0.92 -2.48
CA GLU A 69 16.53 -1.17 -3.87
C GLU A 69 15.46 -0.62 -4.84
N LEU A 70 14.17 -0.88 -4.57
CA LEU A 70 13.05 -0.38 -5.38
C LEU A 70 12.94 1.15 -5.40
N LEU A 71 13.25 1.82 -4.29
CA LEU A 71 13.33 3.28 -4.25
C LEU A 71 14.54 3.79 -5.04
N SER A 72 15.69 3.13 -4.89
CA SER A 72 16.94 3.55 -5.53
C SER A 72 16.89 3.36 -7.06
N SER A 73 16.16 2.35 -7.54
CA SER A 73 15.90 2.12 -8.96
C SER A 73 14.83 3.04 -9.53
N GLY A 74 14.11 3.81 -8.70
CA GLY A 74 13.02 4.66 -9.13
C GLY A 74 11.77 3.89 -9.55
N ILE A 75 11.60 2.64 -9.15
CA ILE A 75 10.39 1.85 -9.43
C ILE A 75 9.22 2.35 -8.56
N ILE A 76 9.52 2.65 -7.29
CA ILE A 76 8.51 3.17 -6.35
C ILE A 76 8.92 4.53 -5.79
N THR A 77 7.92 5.26 -5.31
CA THR A 77 8.06 6.36 -4.34
C THR A 77 7.19 6.03 -3.14
N ILE A 78 7.48 6.62 -1.97
CA ILE A 78 6.69 6.38 -0.75
C ILE A 78 6.30 7.71 -0.16
N ASP A 79 5.00 7.94 0.00
CA ASP A 79 4.44 9.12 0.64
C ASP A 79 3.69 8.79 1.92
N TYR A 80 3.79 9.70 2.88
CA TYR A 80 3.05 9.58 4.13
C TYR A 80 1.57 9.92 3.91
N VAL A 81 0.69 9.04 4.39
CA VAL A 81 -0.75 9.31 4.52
C VAL A 81 -1.17 9.20 5.98
N LYS A 82 -2.10 10.03 6.43
CA LYS A 82 -2.65 9.89 7.79
C LYS A 82 -3.45 8.59 7.86
N SER A 83 -3.29 7.79 8.93
CA SER A 83 -4.00 6.50 9.08
C SER A 83 -5.52 6.62 8.84
N LYS A 84 -6.18 7.66 9.36
CA LYS A 84 -7.62 7.91 9.14
C LYS A 84 -8.03 8.14 7.67
N ASP A 85 -7.07 8.40 6.80
CA ASP A 85 -7.22 8.67 5.38
C ASP A 85 -6.56 7.56 4.54
N ASN A 86 -5.91 6.57 5.18
CA ASN A 86 -5.36 5.41 4.51
C ASN A 86 -6.49 4.43 4.16
N VAL A 87 -6.91 4.43 2.90
CA VAL A 87 -7.99 3.58 2.41
C VAL A 87 -7.70 2.08 2.56
N SER A 88 -6.43 1.68 2.67
CA SER A 88 -6.02 0.28 2.84
C SER A 88 -6.14 -0.25 4.27
N ASP A 89 -6.31 0.63 5.27
CA ASP A 89 -6.40 0.26 6.69
C ASP A 89 -7.46 -0.82 7.00
N PRO A 90 -8.68 -0.82 6.41
CA PRO A 90 -9.68 -1.87 6.67
C PRO A 90 -9.23 -3.28 6.29
N LEU A 91 -8.28 -3.39 5.35
CA LEU A 91 -7.76 -4.68 4.88
C LEU A 91 -6.68 -5.25 5.81
N ALA A 92 -6.08 -4.40 6.65
CA ALA A 92 -4.97 -4.78 7.53
C ALA A 92 -5.30 -4.64 9.03
N LYS A 93 -6.35 -3.89 9.38
CA LYS A 93 -6.71 -3.51 10.76
C LYS A 93 -8.20 -3.70 11.02
N GLY A 94 -8.55 -3.98 12.27
CA GLY A 94 -9.94 -3.92 12.73
C GLY A 94 -10.35 -2.47 12.97
N LEU A 95 -11.07 -1.86 12.03
CA LEU A 95 -11.61 -0.51 12.17
C LEU A 95 -13.04 -0.50 12.71
N SER A 96 -13.49 0.65 13.21
CA SER A 96 -14.91 0.88 13.50
C SER A 96 -15.76 0.84 12.22
N ARG A 97 -17.07 0.60 12.36
CA ARG A 97 -18.02 0.62 11.23
C ARG A 97 -17.94 1.92 10.43
N GLU A 98 -17.85 3.06 11.11
CA GLU A 98 -17.68 4.38 10.48
C GLU A 98 -16.36 4.48 9.71
N GLY A 99 -15.27 3.98 10.30
CA GLY A 99 -13.95 3.93 9.65
C GLY A 99 -14.01 3.14 8.34
N VAL A 100 -14.60 1.94 8.38
CA VAL A 100 -14.81 1.10 7.19
C VAL A 100 -15.65 1.81 6.14
N GLU A 101 -16.80 2.39 6.51
CA GLU A 101 -17.66 3.12 5.57
C GLU A 101 -16.94 4.29 4.88
N LYS A 102 -16.14 5.07 5.64
CA LYS A 102 -15.37 6.18 5.07
C LYS A 102 -14.33 5.68 4.07
N THR A 103 -13.55 4.65 4.43
CA THR A 103 -12.52 4.09 3.55
C THR A 103 -13.10 3.36 2.35
N SER A 104 -14.23 2.67 2.48
CA SER A 104 -14.91 2.00 1.37
C SER A 104 -15.36 3.00 0.31
N LYS A 105 -15.90 4.16 0.73
CA LYS A 105 -16.20 5.26 -0.21
C LYS A 105 -14.93 5.77 -0.91
N GLY A 106 -13.82 5.88 -0.20
CA GLY A 106 -12.53 6.26 -0.79
C GLY A 106 -11.92 5.23 -1.75
N MET A 107 -12.36 3.97 -1.69
CA MET A 107 -12.02 2.89 -2.63
C MET A 107 -13.05 2.76 -3.77
N ASP A 108 -14.02 3.66 -3.87
CA ASP A 108 -15.17 3.58 -4.79
C ASP A 108 -16.04 2.33 -4.60
N LEU A 109 -15.98 1.71 -3.41
CA LEU A 109 -16.81 0.58 -3.04
C LEU A 109 -18.18 1.03 -2.54
N ARG A 110 -19.23 0.33 -2.99
CA ARG A 110 -20.61 0.59 -2.56
C ARG A 110 -21.03 -0.40 -1.47
N PRO A 111 -21.67 0.06 -0.37
CA PRO A 111 -22.27 -0.84 0.59
C PRO A 111 -23.28 -1.75 -0.09
N ARG A 112 -23.24 -3.04 0.25
CA ARG A 112 -24.30 -3.96 -0.16
C ARG A 112 -25.57 -3.58 0.62
N THR A 113 -26.51 -2.90 -0.03
CA THR A 113 -27.84 -2.67 0.55
C THR A 113 -28.54 -4.01 0.62
N SER A 114 -28.81 -4.52 1.81
CA SER A 114 -29.78 -5.61 1.97
C SER A 114 -31.13 -5.06 1.52
N GLN A 115 -31.69 -5.60 0.44
CA GLN A 115 -33.11 -5.47 0.19
C GLN A 115 -33.82 -6.24 1.30
N HIS A 116 -34.13 -5.53 2.38
CA HIS A 116 -35.17 -5.97 3.28
C HIS A 116 -36.45 -5.44 2.65
N ASP A 117 -37.01 -6.21 1.72
CA ASP A 117 -38.37 -6.00 1.25
C ASP A 117 -39.28 -6.19 2.47
N GLY A 118 -39.64 -5.06 3.08
CA GLY A 118 -40.75 -4.98 3.99
C GLY A 118 -42.03 -5.19 3.22
N ASN A 119 -42.41 -6.45 3.02
CA ASN A 119 -43.81 -6.82 2.82
C ASN A 119 -44.23 -7.73 3.97
N SER A 120 -44.47 -7.10 5.13
CA SER A 120 -45.41 -7.63 6.10
C SER A 120 -46.80 -7.21 5.62
N THR A 121 -47.56 -8.18 5.10
CA THR A 121 -49.03 -8.12 5.05
C THR A 121 -49.55 -9.10 6.08
#